data_AF-A0A9J7LT24-F1
#
_entry.id   AF-A0A9J7LT24-F1
#
_cell.length_a   1.000
_cell.length_b   1.000
_cell.length_c   1.000
_cell.angle_alpha   90.00
_cell.angle_beta   90.00
_cell.angle_gamma   90.00
#
_symmetry.space_group_name_H-M   'P 1'
#
loop_
_entity.id
_entity.type
_entity.pdbx_description
1 polymer ?
#
loop_
_entity_poly.entity_id
_entity_poly.type
_entity_poly.pdbx_seq_one_letter_code
_entity_poly.pdbx_strand_id
1 'polypeptide(L)'
;MFTSDMAESRQKTVVLQGLDAGSCGDILSYIYSGTLHVSLDKVQPLYQAADLLQLDYVRDTCSSYMAMNIERFSRVDLYKFADVFSADNVRKRCLQLILINFTEVASSKEFCSLSVNQLSEIISHDALDVKEETTVWEAVVRWVQHSREDRLQHLPILLPHIRFNLLTSDKMAAILEHPLIREDSGTSEVIRNVVKEASNLQTRIGMETLEMVLLFHNRKKKILYMNPRAGMFLSCSYSTEELHSIKAMAVTSSNITYFMATKESEEQNLLFLFHVENEWEHACMSSVTMFLRLGKDVLKDEVHLVEIDQILYYLGVETRSDSTLVRMKKYSWLSDQWQECSQLLVDGLSKYNAPVICGSYLYFRTKSEMRRYDPSQDQWDPRSPPGINLPVHTAVAIGTEIFCTDHVFRQIMVCDTESDSWQELQGSSNREFPSHLLISNPQFFVLENELYVRLEAYNTAIEGASIYYMVYVYDRYVDTWRDLKITLPNHYYTLCRSMCHVARMYRPLLDAVCAHVEV
;
A
#
# COMPACT_ATOMS: atom_id res chain seq x y z
N MET A 1 -30.87 25.25 -28.59
CA MET A 1 -31.12 24.38 -29.77
C MET A 1 -32.57 24.47 -30.23
N PHE A 2 -33.55 23.98 -29.46
CA PHE A 2 -34.95 23.93 -29.92
C PHE A 2 -35.76 25.22 -29.73
N THR A 3 -35.33 26.11 -28.83
CA THR A 3 -35.99 27.38 -28.51
C THR A 3 -35.29 28.60 -29.12
N SER A 4 -34.18 28.36 -29.81
CA SER A 4 -33.37 29.35 -30.52
C SER A 4 -33.65 29.27 -32.02
N ASP A 5 -33.57 30.38 -32.76
CA ASP A 5 -33.75 30.45 -34.23
C ASP A 5 -32.67 29.71 -35.07
N MET A 6 -32.01 28.71 -34.47
CA MET A 6 -31.08 27.80 -35.15
C MET A 6 -31.85 26.82 -36.05
N ALA A 7 -31.15 26.21 -37.03
CA ALA A 7 -31.77 25.33 -38.02
C ALA A 7 -32.50 24.13 -37.39
N GLU A 8 -31.98 23.62 -36.27
CA GLU A 8 -32.48 22.48 -35.51
C GLU A 8 -33.88 22.73 -34.95
N SER A 9 -34.26 24.00 -34.69
CA SER A 9 -35.61 24.35 -34.22
C SER A 9 -36.71 24.04 -35.25
N ARG A 10 -36.34 23.90 -36.52
CA ARG A 10 -37.25 23.64 -37.65
C ARG A 10 -37.12 22.21 -38.19
N GLN A 11 -36.24 21.40 -37.62
CA GLN A 11 -35.97 20.04 -38.06
C GLN A 11 -36.72 19.02 -37.20
N LYS A 12 -37.27 17.98 -37.83
CA LYS A 12 -37.90 16.85 -37.10
C LYS A 12 -36.88 15.84 -36.55
N THR A 13 -35.64 15.89 -37.04
CA THR A 13 -34.58 14.94 -36.71
C THR A 13 -33.28 15.73 -36.62
N VAL A 14 -32.58 15.59 -35.50
CA VAL A 14 -31.29 16.23 -35.24
C VAL A 14 -30.25 15.12 -35.07
N VAL A 15 -29.12 15.24 -35.77
CA VAL A 15 -28.03 14.29 -35.68
C VAL A 15 -27.04 14.78 -34.62
N LEU A 16 -26.90 14.02 -33.54
CA LEU A 16 -25.92 14.31 -32.49
C LEU A 16 -24.60 13.62 -32.86
N GLN A 17 -23.56 14.42 -33.13
CA GLN A 17 -22.23 13.89 -33.42
C GLN A 17 -21.39 13.75 -32.15
N GLY A 18 -20.46 12.79 -32.15
CA GLY A 18 -19.53 12.58 -31.03
C GLY A 18 -20.12 11.82 -29.84
N LEU A 19 -21.31 11.22 -29.98
CA LEU A 19 -21.94 10.40 -28.96
C LEU A 19 -22.00 8.92 -29.35
N ASP A 20 -21.63 8.07 -28.40
CA ASP A 20 -21.95 6.65 -28.48
C ASP A 20 -23.48 6.44 -28.34
N ALA A 21 -24.03 5.55 -29.18
CA ALA A 21 -25.47 5.29 -29.20
C ALA A 21 -25.96 4.63 -27.90
N GLY A 22 -25.13 3.79 -27.27
CA GLY A 22 -25.41 3.17 -25.98
C GLY A 22 -25.51 4.21 -24.88
N SER A 23 -24.48 5.06 -24.72
CA SER A 23 -24.47 6.15 -23.75
C SER A 23 -25.62 7.13 -23.93
N CYS A 24 -25.95 7.49 -25.18
CA CYS A 24 -27.10 8.36 -25.47
C CYS A 24 -28.43 7.70 -25.08
N GLY A 25 -28.55 6.38 -25.30
CA GLY A 25 -29.71 5.60 -24.86
C GLY A 25 -29.84 5.56 -23.33
N ASP A 26 -28.74 5.36 -22.63
CA ASP A 26 -28.69 5.34 -21.16
C ASP A 26 -29.06 6.72 -20.57
N ILE A 27 -28.56 7.82 -21.17
CA ILE A 27 -28.94 9.20 -20.81
C ILE A 27 -30.42 9.44 -21.06
N LEU A 28 -30.94 9.02 -22.21
CA LEU A 28 -32.36 9.21 -22.53
C LEU A 28 -33.25 8.44 -21.55
N SER A 29 -32.88 7.21 -21.22
CA SER A 29 -33.56 6.42 -20.18
C SER A 29 -33.53 7.13 -18.82
N TYR A 30 -32.39 7.68 -18.43
CA TYR A 30 -32.25 8.48 -17.20
C TYR A 30 -33.17 9.71 -17.20
N ILE A 31 -33.23 10.47 -18.30
CA ILE A 31 -34.10 11.67 -18.40
C ILE A 31 -35.56 11.33 -18.14
N TYR A 32 -36.03 10.17 -18.58
CA TYR A 32 -37.43 9.74 -18.40
C TYR A 32 -37.70 8.98 -17.09
N SER A 33 -36.72 8.25 -16.56
CA SER A 33 -36.88 7.39 -15.38
C SER A 33 -36.40 8.02 -14.07
N GLY A 34 -35.48 8.98 -14.13
CA GLY A 34 -34.76 9.52 -12.98
C GLY A 34 -33.68 8.58 -12.42
N THR A 35 -33.46 7.41 -13.02
CA THR A 35 -32.49 6.40 -12.53
C THR A 35 -31.34 6.24 -13.50
N LEU A 36 -30.10 6.33 -13.00
CA LEU A 36 -28.87 6.17 -13.79
C LEU A 36 -28.10 4.95 -13.30
N HIS A 37 -27.71 4.07 -14.21
CA HIS A 37 -26.83 2.94 -13.90
C HIS A 37 -25.44 3.19 -14.48
N VAL A 38 -24.45 3.31 -13.59
CA VAL A 38 -23.05 3.55 -13.96
C VAL A 38 -22.23 2.29 -13.71
N SER A 39 -21.37 1.95 -14.66
CA SER A 39 -20.48 0.78 -14.65
C SER A 39 -19.12 1.17 -15.24
N LEU A 40 -18.07 0.41 -14.94
CA LEU A 40 -16.69 0.73 -15.34
C LEU A 40 -16.51 0.81 -16.86
N ASP A 41 -17.18 -0.06 -17.61
CA ASP A 41 -17.11 -0.09 -19.07
C ASP A 41 -17.85 1.08 -19.72
N LYS A 42 -18.87 1.63 -19.05
CA LYS A 42 -19.69 2.72 -19.59
C LYS A 42 -19.34 4.11 -19.05
N VAL A 43 -18.66 4.22 -17.92
CA VAL A 43 -18.54 5.49 -17.20
C VAL A 43 -17.85 6.58 -18.02
N GLN A 44 -16.79 6.25 -18.76
CA GLN A 44 -16.08 7.23 -19.60
C GLN A 44 -16.95 7.70 -20.78
N PRO A 45 -17.52 6.81 -21.62
CA PRO A 45 -18.48 7.20 -22.66
C PRO A 45 -19.70 7.96 -22.13
N LEU A 46 -20.22 7.58 -20.96
CA LEU A 46 -21.37 8.22 -20.32
C LEU A 46 -21.01 9.62 -19.82
N TYR A 47 -19.83 9.80 -19.22
CA TYR A 47 -19.31 11.10 -18.83
C TYR A 47 -19.18 12.01 -20.04
N GLN A 48 -18.56 11.53 -21.13
CA GLN A 48 -18.40 12.30 -22.37
C GLN A 48 -19.74 12.77 -22.92
N ALA A 49 -20.72 11.86 -22.91
CA ALA A 49 -22.06 12.18 -23.38
C ALA A 49 -22.78 13.19 -22.48
N ALA A 50 -22.64 13.06 -21.16
CA ALA A 50 -23.18 13.99 -20.19
C ALA A 50 -22.54 15.37 -20.30
N ASP A 51 -21.22 15.43 -20.52
CA ASP A 51 -20.49 16.68 -20.70
C ASP A 51 -20.94 17.42 -21.96
N LEU A 52 -21.03 16.72 -23.10
CA LEU A 52 -21.51 17.29 -24.35
C LEU A 52 -22.96 17.81 -24.25
N LEU A 53 -23.82 17.06 -23.56
CA LEU A 53 -25.24 17.40 -23.37
C LEU A 53 -25.48 18.35 -22.18
N GLN A 54 -24.43 18.75 -21.47
CA GLN A 54 -24.48 19.64 -20.30
C GLN A 54 -25.37 19.12 -19.17
N LEU A 55 -25.29 17.81 -18.89
CA LEU A 55 -25.99 17.14 -17.80
C LEU A 55 -25.10 17.05 -16.56
N ASP A 56 -24.95 18.16 -15.83
CA ASP A 56 -24.02 18.28 -14.70
C ASP A 56 -24.16 17.16 -13.67
N TYR A 57 -25.38 16.79 -13.28
CA TYR A 57 -25.59 15.71 -12.29
C TYR A 57 -25.05 14.35 -12.77
N VAL A 58 -25.23 14.02 -14.05
CA VAL A 58 -24.73 12.76 -14.63
C VAL A 58 -23.21 12.80 -14.72
N ARG A 59 -22.65 13.95 -15.14
CA ARG A 59 -21.21 14.19 -15.21
C ARG A 59 -20.57 14.03 -13.83
N ASP A 60 -21.11 14.69 -12.81
CA ASP A 60 -20.58 14.68 -11.45
C ASP A 60 -20.71 13.29 -10.80
N THR A 61 -21.80 12.57 -11.10
CA THR A 61 -21.99 11.16 -10.67
C THR A 61 -20.93 10.26 -11.31
N CYS A 62 -20.70 10.39 -12.62
CA CYS A 62 -19.67 9.62 -13.32
C CYS A 62 -18.26 9.98 -12.80
N SER A 63 -18.01 11.27 -12.53
CA SER A 63 -16.75 11.74 -11.96
C SER A 63 -16.47 11.14 -10.59
N SER A 64 -17.49 11.15 -9.72
CA SER A 64 -17.41 10.56 -8.40
C SER A 64 -17.18 9.05 -8.50
N TYR A 65 -17.91 8.37 -9.38
CA TYR A 65 -17.73 6.95 -9.63
C TYR A 65 -16.31 6.61 -10.10
N MET A 66 -15.73 7.38 -11.04
CA MET A 66 -14.34 7.19 -11.47
C MET A 66 -13.34 7.44 -10.34
N ALA A 67 -13.51 8.53 -9.58
CA ALA A 67 -12.62 8.87 -8.46
C ALA A 67 -12.62 7.79 -7.36
N MET A 68 -13.78 7.18 -7.12
CA MET A 68 -13.95 6.07 -6.17
C MET A 68 -13.29 4.77 -6.64
N ASN A 69 -13.08 4.62 -7.95
CA ASN A 69 -12.69 3.38 -8.59
C ASN A 69 -11.35 3.47 -9.34
N ILE A 70 -10.50 4.45 -9.01
CA ILE A 70 -9.27 4.74 -9.78
C ILE A 70 -8.34 3.53 -9.90
N GLU A 71 -8.23 2.71 -8.85
CA GLU A 71 -7.37 1.52 -8.85
C GLU A 71 -7.77 0.48 -9.91
N ARG A 72 -8.98 0.60 -10.48
CA ARG A 72 -9.51 -0.27 -11.54
C ARG A 72 -9.13 0.20 -12.94
N PHE A 73 -8.60 1.41 -13.05
CA PHE A 73 -8.18 2.00 -14.32
C PHE A 73 -6.66 2.01 -14.42
N SER A 74 -6.17 2.04 -15.65
CA SER A 74 -4.82 2.53 -15.90
C SER A 74 -4.73 3.97 -15.38
N ARG A 75 -3.91 4.20 -14.35
CA ARG A 75 -3.76 5.52 -13.69
C ARG A 75 -3.43 6.61 -14.71
N VAL A 76 -2.60 6.28 -15.71
CA VAL A 76 -2.19 7.19 -16.78
C VAL A 76 -3.35 7.48 -17.73
N ASP A 77 -4.09 6.47 -18.15
CA ASP A 77 -5.20 6.67 -19.11
C ASP A 77 -6.35 7.43 -18.47
N LEU A 78 -6.67 7.14 -17.20
CA LEU A 78 -7.70 7.88 -16.48
C LEU A 78 -7.26 9.32 -16.18
N TYR A 79 -5.99 9.55 -15.83
CA TYR A 79 -5.44 10.90 -15.70
C TYR A 79 -5.57 11.69 -17.00
N LYS A 80 -5.20 11.08 -18.15
CA LYS A 80 -5.35 11.71 -19.47
C LYS A 80 -6.80 12.01 -19.80
N PHE A 81 -7.70 11.07 -19.52
CA PHE A 81 -9.14 11.28 -19.70
C PHE A 81 -9.62 12.48 -18.86
N ALA A 82 -9.28 12.49 -17.57
CA ALA A 82 -9.71 13.54 -16.65
C ALA A 82 -9.13 14.91 -17.00
N ASP A 83 -7.91 14.95 -17.56
CA ASP A 83 -7.27 16.16 -18.06
C ASP A 83 -7.97 16.72 -19.32
N VAL A 84 -8.38 15.85 -20.24
CA VAL A 84 -9.11 16.27 -21.47
C VAL A 84 -10.52 16.76 -21.16
N PHE A 85 -11.21 16.11 -20.21
CA PHE A 85 -12.62 16.38 -19.89
C PHE A 85 -12.80 17.23 -18.62
N SER A 86 -11.73 17.87 -18.13
CA SER A 86 -11.73 18.75 -16.95
C SER A 86 -12.39 18.13 -15.71
N ALA A 87 -12.23 16.82 -15.52
CA ALA A 87 -12.74 16.10 -14.36
C ALA A 87 -11.76 16.28 -13.19
N ASP A 88 -11.71 17.49 -12.62
CA ASP A 88 -10.65 17.92 -11.69
C ASP A 88 -10.44 17.01 -10.48
N ASN A 89 -11.53 16.49 -9.89
CA ASN A 89 -11.46 15.57 -8.76
C ASN A 89 -10.77 14.25 -9.15
N VAL A 90 -11.11 13.69 -10.31
CA VAL A 90 -10.48 12.47 -10.84
C VAL A 90 -9.03 12.75 -11.22
N ARG A 91 -8.77 13.88 -11.88
CA ARG A 91 -7.43 14.30 -12.33
C ARG A 91 -6.47 14.44 -11.16
N LYS A 92 -6.84 15.21 -10.12
CA LYS A 92 -6.04 15.40 -8.91
C LYS A 92 -5.70 14.09 -8.23
N ARG A 93 -6.72 13.22 -8.10
CA ARG A 93 -6.58 11.94 -7.43
C ARG A 93 -5.70 10.95 -8.22
N CYS A 94 -5.84 10.92 -9.55
CA CYS A 94 -4.96 10.12 -10.41
C CYS A 94 -3.53 10.66 -10.35
N LEU A 95 -3.35 11.98 -10.38
CA LEU A 95 -2.03 12.61 -10.28
C LEU A 95 -1.35 12.22 -8.96
N GLN A 96 -2.01 12.35 -7.81
CA GLN A 96 -1.46 11.90 -6.52
C GLN A 96 -0.98 10.44 -6.57
N LEU A 97 -1.77 9.52 -7.13
CA LEU A 97 -1.40 8.11 -7.24
C LEU A 97 -0.26 7.87 -8.24
N ILE A 98 -0.17 8.66 -9.31
CA ILE A 98 0.97 8.64 -10.24
C ILE A 98 2.24 9.11 -9.51
N LEU A 99 2.15 10.16 -8.70
CA LEU A 99 3.30 10.70 -7.97
C LEU A 99 3.84 9.70 -6.93
N ILE A 100 2.95 9.04 -6.17
CA ILE A 100 3.33 8.04 -5.15
C ILE A 100 3.89 6.76 -5.78
N ASN A 101 3.42 6.38 -6.97
CA ASN A 101 3.88 5.17 -7.66
C ASN A 101 4.72 5.49 -8.90
N PHE A 102 5.40 6.64 -8.92
CA PHE A 102 6.01 7.17 -10.13
C PHE A 102 7.01 6.19 -10.76
N THR A 103 7.81 5.50 -9.94
CA THR A 103 8.80 4.54 -10.44
C THR A 103 8.15 3.39 -11.23
N GLU A 104 7.04 2.83 -10.72
CA GLU A 104 6.28 1.78 -11.41
C GLU A 104 5.61 2.35 -12.66
N VAL A 105 4.94 3.50 -12.53
CA VAL A 105 4.24 4.16 -13.63
C VAL A 105 5.20 4.52 -14.76
N ALA A 106 6.37 5.08 -14.47
CA ALA A 106 7.40 5.44 -15.46
C ALA A 106 7.90 4.24 -16.28
N SER A 107 7.87 3.04 -15.69
CA SER A 107 8.25 1.80 -16.37
C SER A 107 7.14 1.22 -17.26
N SER A 108 5.88 1.65 -17.07
CA SER A 108 4.71 1.18 -17.83
C SER A 108 4.78 1.55 -19.31
N LYS A 109 3.89 0.97 -20.12
CA LYS A 109 3.76 1.33 -21.55
C LYS A 109 2.92 2.59 -21.71
N GLU A 110 1.92 2.73 -20.84
CA GLU A 110 0.93 3.79 -20.81
C GLU A 110 1.58 5.15 -20.54
N PHE A 111 2.65 5.19 -19.74
CA PHE A 111 3.45 6.38 -19.50
C PHE A 111 3.99 7.03 -20.79
N CYS A 112 4.40 6.23 -21.77
CA CYS A 112 4.88 6.75 -23.05
C CYS A 112 3.77 7.44 -23.88
N SER A 113 2.50 7.27 -23.50
CA SER A 113 1.35 7.90 -24.15
C SER A 113 1.00 9.29 -23.60
N LEU A 114 1.69 9.77 -22.55
CA LEU A 114 1.53 11.10 -22.00
C LEU A 114 1.93 12.18 -23.03
N SER A 115 1.23 13.32 -23.01
CA SER A 115 1.69 14.51 -23.74
C SER A 115 2.88 15.17 -23.04
N VAL A 116 3.59 16.08 -23.73
CA VAL A 116 4.68 16.84 -23.13
C VAL A 116 4.21 17.67 -21.93
N ASN A 117 3.02 18.26 -22.00
CA ASN A 117 2.46 19.08 -20.91
C ASN A 117 2.15 18.23 -19.67
N GLN A 118 1.54 17.07 -19.89
CA GLN A 118 1.22 16.12 -18.82
C GLN A 118 2.48 15.56 -18.16
N LEU A 119 3.47 15.17 -18.97
CA LEU A 119 4.75 14.70 -18.44
C LEU A 119 5.45 15.81 -17.65
N SER A 120 5.54 17.02 -18.21
CA SER A 120 6.12 18.21 -17.57
C SER A 120 5.45 18.50 -16.22
N GLU A 121 4.12 18.46 -16.16
CA GLU A 121 3.38 18.61 -14.90
C GLU A 121 3.81 17.55 -13.88
N ILE A 122 3.76 16.27 -14.25
CA ILE A 122 4.11 15.16 -13.35
C ILE A 122 5.54 15.31 -12.82
N ILE A 123 6.54 15.51 -13.69
CA ILE A 123 7.96 15.56 -13.27
C ILE A 123 8.31 16.87 -12.52
N SER A 124 7.49 17.91 -12.66
CA SER A 124 7.69 19.16 -11.94
C SER A 124 7.32 19.07 -10.45
N HIS A 125 6.54 18.07 -10.04
CA HIS A 125 6.00 17.98 -8.69
C HIS A 125 7.04 17.55 -7.64
N ASP A 126 7.09 18.28 -6.53
CA ASP A 126 7.96 17.96 -5.39
C ASP A 126 7.56 16.63 -4.72
N ALA A 127 6.28 16.26 -4.85
CA ALA A 127 5.67 15.08 -4.25
C ALA A 127 5.94 13.74 -4.97
N LEU A 128 6.80 13.72 -5.99
CA LEU A 128 7.21 12.45 -6.63
C LEU A 128 7.91 11.53 -5.62
N ASP A 129 7.45 10.28 -5.54
CA ASP A 129 8.12 9.22 -4.79
C ASP A 129 9.23 8.58 -5.65
N VAL A 130 10.40 9.22 -5.65
CA VAL A 130 11.62 8.70 -6.26
C VAL A 130 12.76 8.72 -5.24
N LYS A 131 13.59 7.67 -5.24
CA LYS A 131 14.79 7.59 -4.39
C LYS A 131 15.90 8.51 -4.89
N GLU A 132 15.90 8.82 -6.19
CA GLU A 132 16.91 9.65 -6.84
C GLU A 132 16.39 10.28 -8.14
N GLU A 133 16.96 11.42 -8.52
CA GLU A 133 16.61 12.13 -9.75
C GLU A 133 17.00 11.37 -11.03
N THR A 134 17.91 10.40 -10.92
CA THR A 134 18.26 9.53 -12.06
C THR A 134 17.05 8.79 -12.59
N THR A 135 16.13 8.37 -11.72
CA THR A 135 14.87 7.74 -12.12
C THR A 135 13.99 8.68 -12.96
N VAL A 136 13.95 9.98 -12.61
CA VAL A 136 13.18 10.98 -13.37
C VAL A 136 13.83 11.22 -14.74
N TRP A 137 15.16 11.33 -14.79
CA TRP A 137 15.92 11.43 -16.03
C TRP A 137 15.66 10.22 -16.96
N GLU A 138 15.76 9.00 -16.43
CA GLU A 138 15.52 7.77 -17.19
C GLU A 138 14.09 7.71 -17.74
N ALA A 139 13.11 8.15 -16.95
CA ALA A 139 11.72 8.25 -17.38
C ALA A 139 11.56 9.22 -18.57
N VAL A 140 12.19 10.40 -18.51
CA VAL A 140 12.19 11.38 -19.61
C VAL A 140 12.88 10.81 -20.86
N VAL A 141 14.04 10.17 -20.71
CA VAL A 141 14.74 9.52 -21.83
C VAL A 141 13.86 8.47 -22.49
N ARG A 142 13.23 7.60 -21.70
CA ARG A 142 12.30 6.57 -22.20
C ARG A 142 11.13 7.20 -22.97
N TRP A 143 10.54 8.28 -22.45
CA TRP A 143 9.44 8.96 -23.11
C TRP A 143 9.87 9.61 -24.44
N VAL A 144 11.04 10.24 -24.49
CA VAL A 144 11.59 10.84 -25.73
C VAL A 144 11.92 9.75 -26.74
N GLN A 145 12.57 8.67 -26.33
CA GLN A 145 12.96 7.57 -27.23
C GLN A 145 11.76 6.85 -27.85
N HIS A 146 10.59 6.86 -27.20
CA HIS A 146 9.38 6.22 -27.72
C HIS A 146 8.90 6.82 -29.06
N SER A 147 9.03 8.14 -29.26
CA SER A 147 8.85 8.79 -30.57
C SER A 147 9.92 9.87 -30.75
N ARG A 148 11.15 9.43 -31.00
CA ARG A 148 12.32 10.31 -31.01
C ARG A 148 12.18 11.48 -31.99
N GLU A 149 11.64 11.23 -33.18
CA GLU A 149 11.52 12.24 -34.23
C GLU A 149 10.64 13.42 -33.79
N ASP A 150 9.51 13.14 -33.14
CA ASP A 150 8.57 14.18 -32.72
C ASP A 150 8.91 14.79 -31.36
N ARG A 151 9.59 14.04 -30.49
CA ARG A 151 9.74 14.37 -29.07
C ARG A 151 11.08 14.95 -28.70
N LEU A 152 12.11 14.79 -29.52
CA LEU A 152 13.45 15.32 -29.23
C LEU A 152 13.41 16.85 -29.02
N GLN A 153 12.59 17.56 -29.80
CA GLN A 153 12.38 19.00 -29.68
C GLN A 153 11.79 19.45 -28.32
N HIS A 154 11.15 18.53 -27.58
CA HIS A 154 10.54 18.81 -26.28
C HIS A 154 11.51 18.59 -25.12
N LEU A 155 12.64 17.93 -25.34
CA LEU A 155 13.63 17.64 -24.29
C LEU A 155 14.09 18.90 -23.54
N PRO A 156 14.43 20.04 -24.19
CA PRO A 156 14.83 21.25 -23.49
C PRO A 156 13.79 21.82 -22.51
N ILE A 157 12.50 21.56 -22.73
CA ILE A 157 11.40 22.00 -21.85
C ILE A 157 11.27 21.09 -20.62
N LEU A 158 11.64 19.82 -20.75
CA LEU A 158 11.55 18.83 -19.66
C LEU A 158 12.73 18.90 -18.69
N LEU A 159 13.92 19.25 -19.19
CA LEU A 159 15.15 19.27 -18.39
C LEU A 159 15.11 20.18 -17.16
N PRO A 160 14.53 21.39 -17.21
CA PRO A 160 14.43 22.25 -16.03
C PRO A 160 13.65 21.65 -14.86
N HIS A 161 12.82 20.63 -15.11
CA HIS A 161 12.09 19.93 -14.06
C HIS A 161 12.87 18.80 -13.39
N ILE A 162 14.05 18.44 -13.91
CA ILE A 162 14.95 17.46 -13.31
C ILE A 162 15.93 18.19 -12.40
N ARG A 163 16.04 17.76 -11.14
CA ARG A 163 16.87 18.43 -10.13
C ARG A 163 18.31 17.93 -10.18
N PHE A 164 19.01 18.26 -11.27
CA PHE A 164 20.39 17.81 -11.52
C PHE A 164 21.37 18.14 -10.38
N ASN A 165 21.10 19.17 -9.59
CA ASN A 165 21.87 19.54 -8.40
C ASN A 165 21.83 18.48 -7.27
N LEU A 166 20.84 17.58 -7.27
CA LEU A 166 20.72 16.48 -6.31
C LEU A 166 21.44 15.21 -6.77
N LEU A 167 22.04 15.20 -7.96
CA LEU A 167 22.79 14.07 -8.48
C LEU A 167 24.25 14.11 -8.03
N THR A 168 24.82 12.93 -7.79
CA THR A 168 26.26 12.76 -7.59
C THR A 168 27.04 13.15 -8.86
N SER A 169 28.30 13.58 -8.70
CA SER A 169 29.18 13.96 -9.81
C SER A 169 29.29 12.88 -10.90
N ASP A 170 29.35 11.60 -10.53
CA ASP A 170 29.49 10.49 -11.48
C ASP A 170 28.23 10.32 -12.35
N LYS A 171 27.05 10.34 -11.72
CA LYS A 171 25.75 10.29 -12.41
C LYS A 171 25.56 11.48 -13.33
N MET A 172 25.97 12.66 -12.88
CA MET A 172 25.92 13.88 -13.69
C MET A 172 26.80 13.76 -14.94
N ALA A 173 28.04 13.25 -14.79
CA ALA A 173 28.93 13.02 -15.93
C ALA A 173 28.33 12.00 -16.92
N ALA A 174 27.73 10.91 -16.42
CA ALA A 174 27.06 9.93 -17.26
C ALA A 174 25.89 10.52 -18.07
N ILE A 175 25.09 11.41 -17.47
CA ILE A 175 23.99 12.10 -18.17
C ILE A 175 24.53 13.03 -19.26
N LEU A 176 25.59 13.79 -18.98
CA LEU A 176 26.19 14.70 -19.96
C LEU A 176 26.81 13.97 -21.15
N GLU A 177 27.27 12.73 -20.96
CA GLU A 177 27.78 11.87 -22.03
C GLU A 177 26.67 11.11 -22.79
N HIS A 178 25.41 11.19 -22.34
CA HIS A 178 24.32 10.47 -22.98
C HIS A 178 24.09 10.96 -24.43
N PRO A 179 23.85 10.06 -25.41
CA PRO A 179 23.72 10.44 -26.82
C PRO A 179 22.70 11.55 -27.09
N LEU A 180 21.54 11.52 -26.41
CA LEU A 180 20.51 12.55 -26.54
C LEU A 180 20.97 13.96 -26.13
N ILE A 181 21.93 14.06 -25.21
CA ILE A 181 22.49 15.35 -24.77
C ILE A 181 23.62 15.78 -25.70
N ARG A 182 24.42 14.83 -26.20
CA ARG A 182 25.57 15.13 -27.07
C ARG A 182 25.16 15.54 -28.48
N GLU A 183 23.99 15.11 -28.95
CA GLU A 183 23.49 15.42 -30.28
C GLU A 183 22.98 16.85 -30.42
N ASP A 184 22.48 17.47 -29.33
CA ASP A 184 22.08 18.87 -29.31
C ASP A 184 22.93 19.68 -28.32
N SER A 185 23.80 20.54 -28.84
CA SER A 185 24.70 21.37 -28.03
C SER A 185 23.93 22.26 -27.05
N GLY A 186 22.73 22.74 -27.41
CA GLY A 186 21.92 23.62 -26.55
C GLY A 186 21.41 22.92 -25.29
N THR A 187 21.10 21.63 -25.39
CA THR A 187 20.60 20.82 -24.27
C THR A 187 21.61 20.72 -23.12
N SER A 188 22.91 20.62 -23.44
CA SER A 188 23.98 20.61 -22.44
C SER A 188 24.12 21.94 -21.67
N GLU A 189 23.85 23.05 -22.34
CA GLU A 189 23.85 24.39 -21.74
C GLU A 189 22.65 24.58 -20.82
N VAL A 190 21.47 24.08 -21.21
CA VAL A 190 20.26 24.08 -20.36
C VAL A 190 20.55 23.37 -19.03
N ILE A 191 21.13 22.18 -19.06
CA ILE A 191 21.47 21.43 -17.84
C ILE A 191 22.45 22.24 -16.95
N ARG A 192 23.48 22.86 -17.56
CA ARG A 192 24.44 23.68 -16.80
C ARG A 192 23.80 24.91 -16.20
N ASN A 193 22.83 25.53 -16.88
CA ASN A 193 22.09 26.68 -16.36
C ASN A 193 21.17 26.26 -15.21
N VAL A 194 20.45 25.14 -15.34
CA VAL A 194 19.62 24.57 -14.27
C VAL A 194 20.45 24.32 -13.00
N VAL A 195 21.65 23.74 -13.13
CA VAL A 195 22.54 23.51 -11.99
C VAL A 195 23.03 24.82 -11.34
N LYS A 196 23.25 25.88 -12.13
CA LYS A 196 23.68 27.20 -11.61
C LYS A 196 22.54 27.97 -10.94
N GLU A 197 21.32 27.85 -11.45
CA GLU A 197 20.13 28.56 -10.97
C GLU A 197 19.46 27.86 -9.78
N ALA A 198 19.68 26.55 -9.62
CA ALA A 198 19.16 25.73 -8.53
C ALA A 198 19.82 26.04 -7.18
N SER A 199 19.46 27.19 -6.61
CA SER A 199 19.64 27.48 -5.19
C SER A 199 18.25 27.40 -4.54
N ASN A 200 18.04 26.41 -3.66
CA ASN A 200 16.82 26.17 -2.86
C ASN A 200 15.72 25.23 -3.44
N LEU A 201 16.02 24.34 -4.40
CA LEU A 201 15.05 23.28 -4.75
C LEU A 201 14.89 22.30 -3.59
N GLN A 202 13.64 22.02 -3.21
CA GLN A 202 13.33 20.96 -2.24
C GLN A 202 13.79 19.61 -2.78
N THR A 203 14.06 18.65 -1.89
CA THR A 203 14.25 17.23 -2.23
C THR A 203 12.93 16.61 -2.67
N ARG A 204 12.96 15.48 -3.38
CA ARG A 204 11.70 14.79 -3.76
C ARG A 204 11.20 14.06 -2.52
N ILE A 205 9.89 13.96 -2.35
CA ILE A 205 9.31 13.27 -1.19
C ILE A 205 9.93 11.89 -0.98
N GLY A 206 10.08 11.11 -2.05
CA GLY A 206 10.68 9.76 -1.98
C GLY A 206 12.10 9.71 -1.43
N MET A 207 12.90 10.76 -1.60
CA MET A 207 14.31 10.83 -1.17
C MET A 207 14.46 10.93 0.35
N GLU A 208 13.42 11.37 1.05
CA GLU A 208 13.40 11.50 2.52
C GLU A 208 12.38 10.56 3.17
N THR A 209 11.87 9.58 2.40
CA THR A 209 11.03 8.54 2.97
C THR A 209 11.85 7.61 3.86
N LEU A 210 11.25 7.20 4.98
CA LEU A 210 11.81 6.21 5.88
C LEU A 210 10.81 5.07 6.03
N GLU A 211 11.29 3.84 6.01
CA GLU A 211 10.45 2.73 6.46
C GLU A 211 10.18 2.90 7.96
N MET A 212 8.93 2.77 8.35
CA MET A 212 8.50 2.88 9.74
C MET A 212 7.52 1.75 10.06
N VAL A 213 7.69 1.15 11.23
CA VAL A 213 6.75 0.21 11.82
C VAL A 213 5.58 1.00 12.40
N LEU A 214 4.35 0.57 12.10
CA LEU A 214 3.13 1.19 12.62
C LEU A 214 2.59 0.40 13.82
N LEU A 215 2.55 1.04 14.98
CA LEU A 215 2.06 0.47 16.24
C LEU A 215 0.82 1.22 16.72
N PHE A 216 -0.21 0.52 17.19
CA PHE A 216 -1.52 1.12 17.46
C PHE A 216 -1.91 1.08 18.93
N HIS A 217 -2.56 2.14 19.37
CA HIS A 217 -3.23 2.17 20.66
C HIS A 217 -4.70 2.49 20.47
N ASN A 218 -5.51 1.46 20.19
CA ASN A 218 -6.95 1.59 19.93
C ASN A 218 -7.68 2.46 20.98
N ARG A 219 -7.42 2.25 22.28
CA ARG A 219 -8.09 3.03 23.35
C ARG A 219 -7.73 4.51 23.39
N LYS A 220 -6.52 4.88 22.98
CA LYS A 220 -6.05 6.28 22.99
C LYS A 220 -6.17 6.92 21.61
N LYS A 221 -6.63 6.16 20.61
CA LYS A 221 -6.65 6.53 19.19
C LYS A 221 -5.32 7.14 18.72
N LYS A 222 -4.21 6.44 19.02
CA LYS A 222 -2.85 6.84 18.63
C LYS A 222 -2.18 5.80 17.75
N ILE A 223 -1.34 6.28 16.84
CA ILE A 223 -0.38 5.50 16.06
C ILE A 223 1.01 5.94 16.48
N LEU A 224 1.87 4.98 16.76
CA LEU A 224 3.29 5.17 16.96
C LEU A 224 4.00 4.68 15.71
N TYR A 225 4.70 5.59 15.05
CA TYR A 225 5.59 5.34 13.94
C TYR A 225 7.00 5.16 14.49
N MET A 226 7.60 4.01 14.20
CA MET A 226 8.87 3.60 14.78
C MET A 226 9.86 3.19 13.70
N ASN A 227 11.02 3.83 13.67
CA ASN A 227 12.21 3.32 12.99
C ASN A 227 13.33 3.15 14.03
N PRO A 228 13.56 1.93 14.54
CA PRO A 228 14.58 1.65 15.56
C PRO A 228 16.00 1.97 15.09
N ARG A 229 16.29 1.77 13.79
CA ARG A 229 17.61 1.99 13.21
C ARG A 229 17.96 3.48 13.14
N ALA A 230 16.99 4.31 12.78
CA ALA A 230 17.11 5.77 12.76
C ALA A 230 16.93 6.41 14.15
N GLY A 231 16.56 5.64 15.18
CA GLY A 231 16.24 6.16 16.51
C GLY A 231 15.01 7.06 16.52
N MET A 232 14.06 6.83 15.61
CA MET A 232 12.90 7.69 15.40
C MET A 232 11.61 7.07 15.96
N PHE A 233 10.90 7.86 16.77
CA PHE A 233 9.65 7.47 17.42
C PHE A 233 8.68 8.65 17.42
N LEU A 234 7.65 8.57 16.58
CA LEU A 234 6.66 9.63 16.40
C LEU A 234 5.28 9.11 16.78
N SER A 235 4.56 9.83 17.63
CA SER A 235 3.18 9.49 17.99
C SER A 235 2.22 10.50 17.39
N CYS A 236 1.22 10.01 16.68
CA CYS A 236 0.18 10.84 16.08
C CYS A 236 -1.19 10.31 16.50
N SER A 237 -2.09 11.22 16.83
CA SER A 237 -3.48 10.88 17.09
C SER A 237 -4.20 10.72 15.75
N TYR A 238 -5.19 9.85 15.69
CA TYR A 238 -6.14 9.80 14.58
C TYR A 238 -7.54 10.09 15.08
N SER A 239 -8.25 10.99 14.39
CA SER A 239 -9.63 11.36 14.72
C SER A 239 -10.56 10.89 13.61
N THR A 240 -11.09 9.68 13.76
CA THR A 240 -12.31 9.29 13.06
C THR A 240 -13.40 9.16 14.13
N GLU A 241 -14.30 10.15 14.16
CA GLU A 241 -15.42 10.22 15.11
C GLU A 241 -16.32 8.98 14.98
N GLU A 242 -16.37 8.36 13.80
CA GLU A 242 -17.22 7.21 13.49
C GLU A 242 -16.62 5.82 13.83
N LEU A 243 -15.34 5.73 14.19
CA LEU A 243 -14.65 4.45 14.35
C LEU A 243 -14.36 4.06 15.80
N HIS A 244 -14.66 2.80 16.09
CA HIS A 244 -14.56 2.22 17.43
C HIS A 244 -13.27 1.45 17.68
N SER A 245 -12.85 0.61 16.72
CA SER A 245 -11.58 -0.12 16.82
C SER A 245 -11.08 -0.58 15.46
N ILE A 246 -9.78 -0.44 15.23
CA ILE A 246 -9.09 -1.06 14.10
C ILE A 246 -8.94 -2.56 14.41
N LYS A 247 -9.33 -3.41 13.45
CA LYS A 247 -9.34 -4.87 13.56
C LYS A 247 -8.20 -5.53 12.79
N ALA A 248 -7.91 -5.03 11.59
CA ALA A 248 -6.87 -5.53 10.70
C ALA A 248 -6.31 -4.39 9.84
N MET A 249 -5.15 -4.64 9.25
CA MET A 249 -4.44 -3.69 8.40
C MET A 249 -3.70 -4.45 7.29
N ALA A 250 -3.51 -3.80 6.14
CA ALA A 250 -2.53 -4.18 5.13
C ALA A 250 -1.81 -2.93 4.62
N VAL A 251 -0.51 -3.03 4.37
CA VAL A 251 0.26 -2.03 3.62
C VAL A 251 0.51 -2.63 2.26
N THR A 252 0.09 -1.96 1.19
CA THR A 252 0.25 -2.48 -0.16
C THR A 252 1.65 -2.22 -0.71
N SER A 253 2.00 -2.89 -1.81
CA SER A 253 3.21 -2.67 -2.58
C SER A 253 3.29 -1.24 -3.12
N SER A 254 2.13 -0.62 -3.37
CA SER A 254 1.99 0.79 -3.73
C SER A 254 2.07 1.74 -2.54
N ASN A 255 2.46 1.25 -1.36
CA ASN A 255 2.57 2.01 -0.12
C ASN A 255 1.26 2.74 0.24
N ILE A 256 0.11 2.10 0.02
CA ILE A 256 -1.19 2.55 0.53
C ILE A 256 -1.51 1.66 1.73
N THR A 257 -1.86 2.26 2.85
CA THR A 257 -2.27 1.48 4.03
C THR A 257 -3.78 1.38 4.10
N TYR A 258 -4.31 0.16 4.05
CA TYR A 258 -5.71 -0.15 4.28
C TYR A 258 -5.93 -0.58 5.72
N PHE A 259 -7.04 -0.13 6.26
CA PHE A 259 -7.49 -0.38 7.62
C PHE A 259 -8.89 -0.94 7.59
N MET A 260 -9.10 -1.99 8.37
CA MET A 260 -10.43 -2.52 8.62
C MET A 260 -10.88 -2.07 10.00
N ALA A 261 -11.99 -1.33 10.05
CA ALA A 261 -12.52 -0.78 11.29
C ALA A 261 -14.04 -1.03 11.40
N THR A 262 -14.50 -1.23 12.64
CA THR A 262 -15.92 -1.43 12.94
C THR A 262 -16.60 -0.10 13.25
N LYS A 263 -17.78 0.14 12.65
CA LYS A 263 -18.73 1.17 13.10
C LYS A 263 -19.58 0.62 14.25
N GLU A 264 -20.33 1.50 14.90
CA GLU A 264 -21.22 1.21 16.05
C GLU A 264 -22.33 0.20 15.71
N SER A 265 -22.78 0.16 14.44
CA SER A 265 -23.58 -0.93 13.85
C SER A 265 -22.64 -1.97 13.26
N GLU A 266 -22.89 -3.26 13.49
CA GLU A 266 -21.99 -4.43 13.27
C GLU A 266 -21.32 -4.61 11.88
N GLU A 267 -21.48 -3.68 10.95
CA GLU A 267 -20.81 -3.62 9.66
C GLU A 267 -19.36 -3.13 9.80
N GLN A 268 -18.44 -3.80 9.12
CA GLN A 268 -17.04 -3.38 9.02
C GLN A 268 -16.85 -2.55 7.77
N ASN A 269 -16.32 -1.33 7.94
CA ASN A 269 -15.92 -0.48 6.85
C ASN A 269 -14.42 -0.59 6.64
N LEU A 270 -14.02 -0.61 5.37
CA LEU A 270 -12.63 -0.48 4.99
C LEU A 270 -12.32 0.98 4.75
N LEU A 271 -11.25 1.45 5.37
CA LEU A 271 -10.68 2.76 5.15
C LEU A 271 -9.30 2.58 4.56
N PHE A 272 -8.81 3.60 3.86
CA PHE A 272 -7.40 3.67 3.50
C PHE A 272 -6.82 4.99 4.00
N LEU A 273 -5.51 5.04 4.08
CA LEU A 273 -4.74 6.23 4.45
C LEU A 273 -3.80 6.59 3.30
N PHE A 274 -3.85 7.85 2.85
CA PHE A 274 -2.80 8.39 1.98
C PHE A 274 -1.66 8.96 2.82
N HIS A 275 -0.50 8.30 2.74
CA HIS A 275 0.66 8.69 3.53
C HIS A 275 1.23 10.07 3.18
N VAL A 276 1.08 10.53 1.93
CA VAL A 276 1.60 11.85 1.51
C VAL A 276 0.86 13.01 2.16
N GLU A 277 -0.39 12.80 2.57
CA GLU A 277 -1.23 13.85 3.17
C GLU A 277 -1.61 13.50 4.62
N ASN A 278 -1.31 12.26 5.07
CA ASN A 278 -1.78 11.70 6.34
C ASN A 278 -3.32 11.79 6.50
N GLU A 279 -4.02 11.78 5.36
CA GLU A 279 -5.47 11.92 5.26
C GLU A 279 -6.14 10.54 5.20
N TRP A 280 -7.14 10.36 6.06
CA TRP A 280 -7.93 9.14 6.16
C TRP A 280 -9.17 9.29 5.30
N GLU A 281 -9.37 8.39 4.35
CA GLU A 281 -10.60 8.39 3.56
C GLU A 281 -11.25 7.01 3.56
N HIS A 282 -12.55 7.02 3.28
CA HIS A 282 -13.27 5.77 3.07
C HIS A 282 -12.74 5.09 1.81
N ALA A 283 -12.29 3.85 1.96
CA ALA A 283 -12.03 3.02 0.81
C ALA A 283 -13.37 2.80 0.14
N CYS A 284 -13.64 3.47 -0.98
CA CYS A 284 -14.91 3.41 -1.72
C CYS A 284 -15.07 2.04 -2.39
N MET A 285 -15.00 1.02 -1.56
CA MET A 285 -15.02 -0.41 -1.79
C MET A 285 -16.26 -0.93 -1.08
N SER A 286 -16.86 -1.99 -1.61
CA SER A 286 -17.89 -2.71 -0.86
C SER A 286 -17.37 -3.17 0.51
N SER A 287 -18.20 -3.01 1.53
CA SER A 287 -17.92 -3.52 2.87
C SER A 287 -17.79 -5.04 2.81
N VAL A 288 -16.83 -5.58 3.55
CA VAL A 288 -16.67 -7.02 3.66
C VAL A 288 -17.61 -7.56 4.73
N THR A 289 -18.52 -8.44 4.35
CA THR A 289 -19.37 -9.12 5.33
C THR A 289 -18.50 -10.00 6.22
N MET A 290 -18.63 -9.80 7.54
CA MET A 290 -17.91 -10.60 8.52
C MET A 290 -18.28 -12.07 8.39
N PHE A 291 -17.29 -12.91 8.61
CA PHE A 291 -17.51 -14.33 8.80
C PHE A 291 -18.38 -14.57 10.03
N LEU A 292 -19.61 -15.05 9.83
CA LEU A 292 -20.51 -15.39 10.93
C LEU A 292 -19.86 -16.46 11.80
N ARG A 293 -19.85 -16.24 13.12
CA ARG A 293 -19.33 -17.18 14.10
C ARG A 293 -20.11 -18.50 14.04
N LEU A 294 -19.47 -19.56 13.56
CA LEU A 294 -20.11 -20.86 13.39
C LEU A 294 -20.06 -21.65 14.71
N GLY A 295 -21.06 -21.43 15.58
CA GLY A 295 -21.31 -22.26 16.76
C GLY A 295 -20.76 -21.71 18.09
N LYS A 296 -21.18 -22.35 19.19
CA LYS A 296 -20.85 -21.94 20.58
C LYS A 296 -19.43 -22.37 21.03
N ASP A 297 -18.78 -23.27 20.29
CA ASP A 297 -17.50 -23.89 20.66
C ASP A 297 -16.26 -23.14 20.13
N VAL A 298 -16.46 -21.97 19.49
CA VAL A 298 -15.35 -21.13 19.00
C VAL A 298 -14.64 -20.48 20.19
N LEU A 299 -13.36 -20.81 20.37
CA LEU A 299 -12.53 -20.28 21.46
C LEU A 299 -11.97 -18.89 21.14
N LYS A 300 -11.64 -18.65 19.86
CA LYS A 300 -11.01 -17.41 19.40
C LYS A 300 -11.36 -17.15 17.93
N ASP A 301 -11.53 -15.88 17.58
CA ASP A 301 -11.77 -15.41 16.22
C ASP A 301 -10.78 -14.29 15.86
N GLU A 302 -10.03 -14.49 14.78
CA GLU A 302 -9.03 -13.56 14.27
C GLU A 302 -9.27 -13.12 12.84
N VAL A 303 -9.10 -11.83 12.59
CA VAL A 303 -9.20 -11.25 11.26
C VAL A 303 -7.87 -10.67 10.84
N HIS A 304 -7.54 -10.89 9.58
CA HIS A 304 -6.33 -10.40 8.94
C HIS A 304 -6.66 -9.79 7.59
N LEU A 305 -5.91 -8.78 7.19
CA LEU A 305 -5.94 -8.19 5.86
C LEU A 305 -4.53 -8.33 5.31
N VAL A 306 -4.38 -8.80 4.07
CA VAL A 306 -3.09 -8.95 3.40
C VAL A 306 -3.25 -8.59 1.93
N GLU A 307 -2.15 -8.19 1.30
CA GLU A 307 -2.08 -8.03 -0.15
C GLU A 307 -1.27 -9.19 -0.74
N ILE A 308 -1.77 -9.77 -1.84
CA ILE A 308 -1.03 -10.74 -2.66
C ILE A 308 -1.21 -10.31 -4.11
N ASP A 309 -0.10 -10.04 -4.81
CA ASP A 309 -0.09 -9.59 -6.21
C ASP A 309 -1.10 -8.46 -6.51
N GLN A 310 -1.08 -7.38 -5.71
CA GLN A 310 -1.98 -6.22 -5.85
C GLN A 310 -3.47 -6.49 -5.59
N ILE A 311 -3.81 -7.65 -5.02
CA ILE A 311 -5.16 -8.01 -4.62
C ILE A 311 -5.24 -8.07 -3.10
N LEU A 312 -6.23 -7.40 -2.52
CA LEU A 312 -6.52 -7.47 -1.09
C LEU A 312 -7.27 -8.76 -0.74
N TYR A 313 -6.80 -9.43 0.31
CA TYR A 313 -7.42 -10.62 0.89
C TYR A 313 -7.80 -10.34 2.33
N TYR A 314 -9.04 -10.71 2.67
CA TYR A 314 -9.57 -10.73 4.02
C TYR A 314 -9.59 -12.17 4.51
N LEU A 315 -8.97 -12.43 5.65
CA LEU A 315 -8.91 -13.76 6.24
C LEU A 315 -9.58 -13.73 7.60
N GLY A 316 -10.47 -14.70 7.84
CA GLY A 316 -11.03 -15.01 9.15
C GLY A 316 -10.52 -16.35 9.63
N VAL A 317 -9.96 -16.38 10.84
CA VAL A 317 -9.38 -17.56 11.46
C VAL A 317 -10.17 -17.89 12.73
N GLU A 318 -10.99 -18.93 12.65
CA GLU A 318 -11.73 -19.47 13.78
C GLU A 318 -10.96 -20.60 14.42
N THR A 319 -10.61 -20.45 15.70
CA THR A 319 -9.98 -21.51 16.47
C THR A 319 -11.01 -22.18 17.38
N ARG A 320 -11.13 -23.50 17.26
CA ARG A 320 -11.98 -24.38 18.07
C ARG A 320 -11.09 -25.26 18.94
N SER A 321 -11.69 -26.12 19.77
CA SER A 321 -10.94 -27.00 20.68
C SER A 321 -10.09 -28.05 19.98
N ASP A 322 -10.50 -28.49 18.78
CA ASP A 322 -9.90 -29.61 18.04
C ASP A 322 -9.39 -29.21 16.65
N SER A 323 -9.77 -28.02 16.16
CA SER A 323 -9.54 -27.60 14.78
C SER A 323 -9.39 -26.09 14.66
N THR A 324 -8.75 -25.65 13.58
CA THR A 324 -8.70 -24.26 13.15
C THR A 324 -9.26 -24.17 11.73
N LEU A 325 -10.30 -23.35 11.55
CA LEU A 325 -10.92 -23.05 10.25
C LEU A 325 -10.44 -21.68 9.77
N VAL A 326 -9.83 -21.64 8.60
CA VAL A 326 -9.44 -20.42 7.90
C VAL A 326 -10.40 -20.21 6.73
N ARG A 327 -11.09 -19.07 6.74
CA ARG A 327 -11.94 -18.60 5.65
C ARG A 327 -11.32 -17.37 5.03
N MET A 328 -11.44 -17.24 3.72
CA MET A 328 -10.81 -16.15 2.98
C MET A 328 -11.77 -15.55 1.97
N LYS A 329 -11.69 -14.24 1.81
CA LYS A 329 -12.30 -13.52 0.70
C LYS A 329 -11.22 -12.73 -0.02
N LYS A 330 -11.24 -12.75 -1.34
CA LYS A 330 -10.45 -11.85 -2.18
C LYS A 330 -11.30 -10.73 -2.71
N TYR A 331 -10.75 -9.54 -2.76
CA TYR A 331 -11.46 -8.40 -3.33
C TYR A 331 -11.31 -8.37 -4.85
N SER A 332 -12.44 -8.32 -5.57
CA SER A 332 -12.44 -8.08 -7.00
C SER A 332 -12.59 -6.59 -7.29
N TRP A 333 -11.49 -5.99 -7.72
CA TRP A 333 -11.47 -4.64 -8.27
C TRP A 333 -12.37 -4.52 -9.49
N LEU A 334 -12.76 -5.56 -10.22
CA LEU A 334 -13.66 -5.36 -11.37
C LEU A 334 -15.12 -5.26 -10.93
N SER A 335 -15.57 -6.17 -10.06
CA SER A 335 -16.98 -6.24 -9.68
C SER A 335 -17.34 -5.39 -8.47
N ASP A 336 -16.37 -4.78 -7.77
CA ASP A 336 -16.59 -4.12 -6.47
C ASP A 336 -17.14 -5.08 -5.43
N GLN A 337 -16.68 -6.34 -5.42
CA GLN A 337 -17.23 -7.36 -4.53
C GLN A 337 -16.13 -8.23 -3.94
N TRP A 338 -16.38 -8.65 -2.70
CA TRP A 338 -15.59 -9.69 -2.04
C TRP A 338 -16.07 -11.07 -2.49
N GLN A 339 -15.15 -11.86 -3.03
CA GLN A 339 -15.41 -13.21 -3.50
C GLN A 339 -14.83 -14.20 -2.49
N GLU A 340 -15.61 -15.22 -2.12
CA GLU A 340 -15.13 -16.31 -1.26
C GLU A 340 -14.02 -17.09 -1.98
N CYS A 341 -12.99 -17.44 -1.23
CA CYS A 341 -11.91 -18.33 -1.65
C CYS A 341 -12.02 -19.69 -0.96
N SER A 342 -11.21 -20.64 -1.39
CA SER A 342 -11.07 -21.95 -0.77
C SER A 342 -10.76 -21.85 0.72
N GLN A 343 -11.54 -22.58 1.50
CA GLN A 343 -11.39 -22.67 2.96
C GLN A 343 -10.33 -23.70 3.31
N LEU A 344 -9.68 -23.49 4.46
CA LEU A 344 -8.72 -24.44 5.01
C LEU A 344 -9.19 -24.88 6.40
N LEU A 345 -9.33 -26.19 6.59
CA LEU A 345 -9.55 -26.80 7.90
C LEU A 345 -8.27 -27.55 8.28
N VAL A 346 -7.70 -27.19 9.43
CA VAL A 346 -6.50 -27.83 9.97
C VAL A 346 -6.80 -28.41 11.34
N ASP A 347 -6.24 -29.58 11.61
CA ASP A 347 -6.38 -30.24 12.91
C ASP A 347 -5.47 -29.58 13.97
N GLY A 348 -6.01 -29.48 15.18
CA GLY A 348 -5.28 -29.04 16.37
C GLY A 348 -5.54 -27.59 16.81
N LEU A 349 -5.38 -27.37 18.11
CA LEU A 349 -5.61 -26.09 18.78
C LEU A 349 -4.44 -25.13 18.53
N SER A 350 -4.68 -24.06 17.76
CA SER A 350 -3.70 -23.00 17.53
C SER A 350 -4.06 -21.74 18.33
N LYS A 351 -3.35 -21.47 19.44
CA LYS A 351 -3.60 -20.26 20.26
C LYS A 351 -3.26 -18.96 19.53
N TYR A 352 -2.35 -19.01 18.56
CA TYR A 352 -1.85 -17.87 17.81
C TYR A 352 -1.71 -18.27 16.35
N ASN A 353 -2.21 -17.44 15.46
CA ASN A 353 -2.15 -17.68 14.02
C ASN A 353 -1.34 -16.55 13.39
N ALA A 354 -0.34 -16.90 12.59
CA ALA A 354 0.52 -15.95 11.90
C ALA A 354 0.49 -16.28 10.40
N PRO A 355 -0.54 -15.84 9.66
CA PRO A 355 -0.48 -15.88 8.20
C PRO A 355 0.70 -15.05 7.73
N VAL A 356 1.43 -15.54 6.72
CA VAL A 356 2.60 -14.86 6.16
C VAL A 356 2.52 -14.87 4.65
N ILE A 357 2.79 -13.72 4.04
CA ILE A 357 2.99 -13.61 2.59
C ILE A 357 4.48 -13.81 2.29
N CYS A 358 4.78 -14.71 1.36
CA CYS A 358 6.13 -14.91 0.83
C CYS A 358 6.03 -15.12 -0.68
N GLY A 359 6.57 -14.14 -1.43
CA GLY A 359 6.30 -14.03 -2.87
C GLY A 359 4.80 -13.87 -3.16
N SER A 360 4.32 -14.58 -4.18
CA SER A 360 2.91 -14.60 -4.60
C SER A 360 2.03 -15.60 -3.85
N TYR A 361 2.48 -16.11 -2.70
CA TYR A 361 1.78 -17.14 -1.95
C TYR A 361 1.55 -16.72 -0.50
N LEU A 362 0.42 -17.19 0.04
CA LEU A 362 0.11 -17.10 1.45
C LEU A 362 0.45 -18.43 2.13
N TYR A 363 1.18 -18.34 3.23
CA TYR A 363 1.51 -19.48 4.07
C TYR A 363 0.75 -19.38 5.38
N PHE A 364 0.14 -20.50 5.77
CA PHE A 364 -0.54 -20.66 7.05
C PHE A 364 0.07 -21.85 7.78
N ARG A 365 0.54 -21.61 9.00
CA ARG A 365 1.19 -22.65 9.80
C ARG A 365 0.43 -22.88 11.09
N THR A 366 0.21 -24.16 11.40
CA THR A 366 -0.25 -24.61 12.71
C THR A 366 0.89 -25.32 13.46
N LYS A 367 0.55 -25.94 14.59
CA LYS A 367 1.51 -26.68 15.42
C LYS A 367 2.17 -27.85 14.67
N SER A 368 1.43 -28.48 13.75
CA SER A 368 1.81 -29.74 13.08
C SER A 368 1.76 -29.69 11.55
N GLU A 369 1.16 -28.67 10.95
CA GLU A 369 1.01 -28.56 9.51
C GLU A 369 1.47 -27.20 8.98
N MET A 370 1.99 -27.21 7.75
CA MET A 370 2.18 -26.00 6.95
C MET A 370 1.35 -26.13 5.67
N ARG A 371 0.58 -25.08 5.38
CA ARG A 371 -0.30 -24.99 4.22
C ARG A 371 0.06 -23.75 3.42
N ARG A 372 0.09 -23.89 2.10
CA ARG A 372 0.33 -22.79 1.16
C ARG A 372 -0.92 -22.59 0.32
N TYR A 373 -1.45 -21.39 0.30
CA TYR A 373 -2.51 -20.99 -0.61
C TYR A 373 -1.93 -20.44 -1.90
N ASP A 374 -2.38 -20.99 -3.02
CA ASP A 374 -2.07 -20.51 -4.37
C ASP A 374 -3.25 -19.66 -4.89
N PRO A 375 -3.08 -18.33 -5.00
CA PRO A 375 -4.14 -17.45 -5.50
C PRO A 375 -4.60 -17.74 -6.94
N SER A 376 -3.73 -18.30 -7.78
CA SER A 376 -4.02 -18.56 -9.19
C SER A 376 -4.94 -19.76 -9.38
N GLN A 377 -4.83 -20.74 -8.48
CA GLN A 377 -5.64 -21.97 -8.49
C GLN A 377 -6.78 -21.94 -7.46
N ASP A 378 -6.79 -20.96 -6.56
CA ASP A 378 -7.69 -20.89 -5.41
C ASP A 378 -7.66 -22.20 -4.61
N GLN A 379 -6.46 -22.66 -4.25
CA GLN A 379 -6.26 -23.96 -3.61
C GLN A 379 -5.20 -23.90 -2.50
N TRP A 380 -5.42 -24.72 -1.47
CA TRP A 380 -4.45 -24.96 -0.40
C TRP A 380 -3.66 -26.24 -0.63
N ASP A 381 -2.34 -26.10 -0.75
CA ASP A 381 -1.41 -27.23 -0.88
C ASP A 381 -0.70 -27.52 0.45
N PRO A 382 -0.46 -28.80 0.78
CA PRO A 382 0.43 -29.14 1.88
C PRO A 382 1.88 -28.75 1.58
N ARG A 383 2.61 -28.39 2.63
CA ARG A 383 4.06 -28.17 2.62
C ARG A 383 4.71 -28.98 3.72
N SER A 384 6.01 -29.21 3.60
CA SER A 384 6.75 -29.97 4.61
C SER A 384 6.63 -29.26 5.96
N PRO A 385 6.05 -29.88 7.00
CA PRO A 385 6.03 -29.28 8.32
C PRO A 385 7.44 -29.33 8.90
N PRO A 386 7.81 -28.40 9.80
CA PRO A 386 9.01 -28.58 10.59
C PRO A 386 8.81 -29.86 11.42
N GLY A 387 9.79 -30.76 11.45
CA GLY A 387 9.75 -32.00 12.24
C GLY A 387 9.66 -31.79 13.76
N ILE A 388 9.41 -30.54 14.21
CA ILE A 388 9.36 -30.09 15.59
C ILE A 388 8.00 -29.44 15.85
N ASN A 389 7.38 -29.84 16.97
CA ASN A 389 6.05 -29.41 17.37
C ASN A 389 6.08 -28.04 18.09
N LEU A 390 6.31 -26.96 17.34
CA LEU A 390 6.42 -25.59 17.86
C LEU A 390 5.13 -24.78 17.57
N PRO A 391 4.41 -24.26 18.60
CA PRO A 391 3.27 -23.38 18.40
C PRO A 391 3.74 -21.99 17.96
N VAL A 392 3.53 -21.65 16.70
CA VAL A 392 3.94 -20.36 16.14
C VAL A 392 3.12 -19.22 16.73
N HIS A 393 3.81 -18.17 17.19
CA HIS A 393 3.19 -16.96 17.70
C HIS A 393 3.27 -15.81 16.69
N THR A 394 4.41 -15.66 16.02
CA THR A 394 4.64 -14.66 14.97
C THR A 394 5.48 -15.27 13.87
N ALA A 395 5.32 -14.76 12.66
CA ALA A 395 6.09 -15.16 11.51
C ALA A 395 6.20 -14.00 10.50
N VAL A 396 7.30 -13.94 9.76
CA VAL A 396 7.57 -12.91 8.74
C VAL A 396 8.45 -13.50 7.64
N ALA A 397 8.37 -12.95 6.43
CA ALA A 397 9.20 -13.38 5.30
C ALA A 397 10.27 -12.35 4.95
N ILE A 398 11.46 -12.83 4.58
CA ILE A 398 12.53 -12.04 3.94
C ILE A 398 12.99 -12.81 2.71
N GLY A 399 12.78 -12.25 1.52
CA GLY A 399 13.00 -12.98 0.27
C GLY A 399 12.17 -14.26 0.22
N THR A 400 12.83 -15.40 0.08
CA THR A 400 12.22 -16.74 0.01
C THR A 400 12.14 -17.45 1.36
N GLU A 401 12.62 -16.81 2.44
CA GLU A 401 12.73 -17.40 3.76
C GLU A 401 11.63 -16.91 4.70
N ILE A 402 10.95 -17.82 5.39
CA ILE A 402 9.94 -17.53 6.41
C ILE A 402 10.53 -17.79 7.80
N PHE A 403 10.66 -16.73 8.59
CA PHE A 403 11.11 -16.77 9.98
C PHE A 403 9.91 -16.87 10.91
N CYS A 404 9.95 -17.75 11.90
CA CYS A 404 8.86 -17.92 12.86
C CYS A 404 9.36 -18.36 14.24
N THR A 405 8.60 -18.03 15.28
CA THR A 405 8.98 -18.30 16.67
C THR A 405 7.75 -18.53 17.55
N ASP A 406 7.95 -19.07 18.76
CA ASP A 406 6.91 -19.32 19.74
C ASP A 406 6.67 -18.14 20.69
N HIS A 407 5.59 -18.20 21.47
CA HIS A 407 5.13 -17.09 22.33
C HIS A 407 6.10 -16.64 23.45
N VAL A 408 7.10 -17.45 23.79
CA VAL A 408 8.16 -17.14 24.76
C VAL A 408 9.50 -16.88 24.07
N PHE A 409 9.49 -16.77 22.75
CA PHE A 409 10.64 -16.52 21.90
C PHE A 409 11.77 -17.57 22.07
N ARG A 410 11.49 -18.79 22.52
CA ARG A 410 12.51 -19.79 22.86
C ARG A 410 13.23 -20.35 21.63
N GLN A 411 12.50 -20.63 20.56
CA GLN A 411 13.04 -21.25 19.35
C GLN A 411 12.67 -20.42 18.12
N ILE A 412 13.59 -20.34 17.16
CA ILE A 412 13.37 -19.64 15.91
C ILE A 412 13.64 -20.63 14.78
N MET A 413 12.63 -20.79 13.94
CA MET A 413 12.68 -21.67 12.77
C MET A 413 12.64 -20.84 11.50
N VAL A 414 13.41 -21.26 10.51
CA VAL A 414 13.44 -20.68 9.17
C VAL A 414 13.01 -21.75 8.18
N CYS A 415 12.05 -21.42 7.33
CA CYS A 415 11.64 -22.23 6.19
C CYS A 415 12.09 -21.55 4.91
N ASP A 416 12.91 -22.24 4.12
CA ASP A 416 13.19 -21.82 2.75
C ASP A 416 12.08 -22.36 1.84
N THR A 417 11.32 -21.46 1.23
CA THR A 417 10.12 -21.81 0.47
C THR A 417 10.40 -22.40 -0.91
N GLU A 418 11.61 -22.23 -1.45
CA GLU A 418 11.99 -22.80 -2.76
C GLU A 418 12.43 -24.26 -2.61
N SER A 419 13.20 -24.55 -1.56
CA SER A 419 13.69 -25.89 -1.24
C SER A 419 12.74 -26.69 -0.34
N ASP A 420 11.68 -26.06 0.20
CA ASP A 420 10.75 -26.63 1.18
C ASP A 420 11.48 -27.26 2.38
N SER A 421 12.51 -26.57 2.87
CA SER A 421 13.40 -27.06 3.91
C SER A 421 13.38 -26.19 5.17
N TRP A 422 13.51 -26.84 6.34
CA TRP A 422 13.44 -26.19 7.64
C TRP A 422 14.77 -26.25 8.39
N GLN A 423 15.13 -25.16 9.03
CA GLN A 423 16.32 -25.04 9.86
C GLN A 423 16.00 -24.29 11.17
N GLU A 424 16.62 -24.69 12.27
CA GLU A 424 16.58 -23.96 13.54
C GLU A 424 17.79 -23.01 13.61
N LEU A 425 17.57 -21.73 13.91
CA LEU A 425 18.66 -20.77 14.07
C LEU A 425 19.38 -20.97 15.40
N GLN A 426 20.71 -21.01 15.39
CA GLN A 426 21.50 -21.22 16.61
C GLN A 426 21.61 -19.95 17.47
N GLY A 427 21.37 -18.77 16.89
CA GLY A 427 21.17 -17.52 17.62
C GLY A 427 20.02 -17.55 18.64
N SER A 428 19.21 -18.62 18.65
CA SER A 428 18.27 -18.91 19.73
C SER A 428 18.93 -19.18 21.09
N SER A 429 20.15 -19.72 21.09
CA SER A 429 20.88 -20.15 22.30
C SER A 429 21.88 -19.12 22.82
N ASN A 430 22.35 -18.20 21.97
CA ASN A 430 23.35 -17.17 22.31
C ASN A 430 22.67 -15.85 22.74
N ARG A 431 21.83 -15.89 23.78
CA ARG A 431 21.04 -14.73 24.21
C ARG A 431 21.34 -14.33 25.65
N GLU A 432 21.88 -13.14 25.82
CA GLU A 432 22.01 -12.50 27.13
C GLU A 432 20.73 -11.71 27.46
N PHE A 433 19.64 -12.41 27.77
CA PHE A 433 18.50 -11.75 28.39
C PHE A 433 18.78 -11.53 29.88
N PRO A 434 18.39 -10.39 30.46
CA PRO A 434 18.50 -10.19 31.89
C PRO A 434 17.66 -11.25 32.62
N SER A 435 18.29 -12.06 33.48
CA SER A 435 17.67 -13.22 34.15
C SER A 435 16.45 -12.90 35.04
N HIS A 436 16.24 -11.63 35.36
CA HIS A 436 15.13 -11.14 36.18
C HIS A 436 13.88 -10.76 35.37
N LEU A 437 13.92 -10.84 34.03
CA LEU A 437 12.83 -10.49 33.14
C LEU A 437 12.19 -11.75 32.52
N LEU A 438 10.86 -11.84 32.61
CA LEU A 438 10.08 -12.79 31.82
C LEU A 438 9.75 -12.17 30.47
N ILE A 439 10.10 -12.89 29.40
CA ILE A 439 9.86 -12.47 28.02
C ILE A 439 8.63 -13.17 27.46
N SER A 440 7.78 -12.41 26.78
CA SER A 440 6.65 -12.97 26.05
C SER A 440 6.24 -12.09 24.86
N ASN A 441 5.29 -12.58 24.07
CA ASN A 441 4.66 -11.89 22.94
C ASN A 441 5.68 -11.34 21.92
N PRO A 442 6.55 -12.19 21.32
CA PRO A 442 7.45 -11.74 20.27
C PRO A 442 6.68 -11.30 19.03
N GLN A 443 7.13 -10.21 18.42
CA GLN A 443 6.55 -9.67 17.20
C GLN A 443 7.66 -9.44 16.18
N PHE A 444 7.69 -10.25 15.14
CA PHE A 444 8.68 -10.14 14.07
C PHE A 444 8.27 -9.11 13.04
N PHE A 445 9.21 -8.24 12.68
CA PHE A 445 9.07 -7.29 11.58
C PHE A 445 10.34 -7.22 10.76
N VAL A 446 10.17 -6.80 9.51
CA VAL A 446 11.26 -6.57 8.59
C VAL A 446 11.33 -5.09 8.32
N LEU A 447 12.52 -4.52 8.46
CA LEU A 447 12.78 -3.12 8.17
C LEU A 447 14.08 -3.06 7.39
N GLU A 448 14.07 -2.43 6.22
CA GLU A 448 15.24 -2.28 5.35
C GLU A 448 15.96 -3.61 5.05
N ASN A 449 15.17 -4.69 4.86
CA ASN A 449 15.65 -6.05 4.62
C ASN A 449 16.42 -6.70 5.80
N GLU A 450 16.30 -6.14 7.00
CA GLU A 450 16.82 -6.72 8.25
C GLU A 450 15.68 -7.26 9.11
N LEU A 451 15.91 -8.38 9.82
CA LEU A 451 14.93 -8.99 10.72
C LEU A 451 15.02 -8.37 12.10
N TYR A 452 13.88 -7.93 12.63
CA TYR A 452 13.76 -7.41 13.99
C TYR A 452 12.72 -8.19 14.78
N VAL A 453 12.85 -8.13 16.10
CA VAL A 453 11.84 -8.63 17.02
C VAL A 453 11.56 -7.59 18.10
N ARG A 454 10.29 -7.33 18.34
CA ARG A 454 9.82 -6.63 19.54
C ARG A 454 9.37 -7.66 20.57
N LEU A 455 9.84 -7.50 21.80
CA LEU A 455 9.56 -8.38 22.93
C LEU A 455 8.89 -7.61 24.06
N GLU A 456 7.93 -8.25 24.72
CA GLU A 456 7.38 -7.75 25.99
C GLU A 456 8.15 -8.39 27.15
N ALA A 457 8.64 -7.55 28.06
CA ALA A 457 9.38 -7.96 29.24
C ALA A 457 8.67 -7.54 30.52
N TYR A 458 8.59 -8.46 31.48
CA TYR A 458 7.94 -8.29 32.78
C TYR A 458 8.96 -8.51 33.89
N ASN A 459 9.07 -7.56 34.82
CA ASN A 459 9.92 -7.73 35.99
C ASN A 459 9.16 -8.48 37.10
N THR A 460 9.60 -9.69 37.42
CA THR A 460 8.95 -10.54 38.44
C THR A 460 9.24 -10.11 39.87
N ALA A 461 10.21 -9.22 40.09
CA ALA A 461 10.63 -8.79 41.43
C ALA A 461 9.82 -7.61 41.99
N ILE A 462 8.95 -6.98 41.19
CA ILE A 462 8.19 -5.78 41.58
C ILE A 462 6.68 -6.09 41.52
N GLU A 463 5.99 -6.01 42.65
CA GLU A 463 4.52 -6.05 42.68
C GLU A 463 3.96 -4.81 41.97
N GLY A 464 3.13 -5.03 40.94
CA GLY A 464 2.64 -3.97 40.04
C GLY A 464 3.41 -3.81 38.72
N ALA A 465 4.17 -4.84 38.32
CA ALA A 465 5.02 -4.93 37.12
C ALA A 465 4.63 -3.99 35.96
N SER A 466 5.48 -2.99 35.71
CA SER A 466 5.50 -2.24 34.44
C SER A 466 5.97 -3.16 33.32
N ILE A 467 5.23 -3.14 32.20
CA ILE A 467 5.62 -3.82 30.96
C ILE A 467 6.67 -2.95 30.28
N TYR A 468 7.82 -3.55 29.96
CA TYR A 468 8.84 -2.93 29.15
C TYR A 468 8.84 -3.57 27.77
N TYR A 469 9.15 -2.77 26.74
CA TYR A 469 9.31 -3.30 25.40
C TYR A 469 10.77 -3.19 25.01
N MET A 470 11.30 -4.29 24.49
CA MET A 470 12.66 -4.37 23.98
C MET A 470 12.63 -4.64 22.49
N VAL A 471 13.60 -4.09 21.76
CA VAL A 471 13.73 -4.29 20.31
C VAL A 471 15.12 -4.83 20.02
N TYR A 472 15.16 -5.98 19.36
CA TYR A 472 16.39 -6.62 18.91
C TYR A 472 16.43 -6.68 17.39
N VAL A 473 17.62 -6.59 16.83
CA VAL A 473 17.91 -6.84 15.42
C VAL A 473 18.73 -8.11 15.27
N TYR A 474 18.39 -8.93 14.30
CA TYR A 474 19.10 -10.17 14.01
C TYR A 474 20.25 -9.89 13.03
N ASP A 475 21.48 -10.22 13.46
CA ASP A 475 22.66 -10.18 12.61
C ASP A 475 22.89 -11.55 11.98
N ARG A 476 22.63 -11.63 10.68
CA ARG A 476 22.73 -12.86 9.90
C ARG A 476 24.16 -13.36 9.73
N TYR A 477 25.17 -12.49 9.81
CA TYR A 477 26.58 -12.88 9.59
C TYR A 477 27.16 -13.65 10.77
N VAL A 478 26.73 -13.29 11.98
CA VAL A 478 27.20 -13.92 13.22
C VAL A 478 26.15 -14.81 13.87
N ASP A 479 24.93 -14.89 13.33
CA ASP A 479 23.78 -15.61 13.90
C ASP A 479 23.51 -15.21 15.36
N THR A 480 23.39 -13.90 15.60
CA THR A 480 23.10 -13.36 16.94
C THR A 480 22.06 -12.25 16.92
N TRP A 481 21.36 -12.09 18.05
CA TRP A 481 20.43 -10.99 18.27
C TRP A 481 21.12 -9.86 19.04
N ARG A 482 21.15 -8.67 18.45
CA ARG A 482 21.70 -7.47 19.08
C ARG A 482 20.59 -6.62 19.68
N ASP A 483 20.69 -6.32 20.96
CA ASP A 483 19.80 -5.38 21.65
C ASP A 483 20.08 -3.95 21.17
N LEU A 484 19.03 -3.26 20.74
CA LEU A 484 19.12 -1.85 20.36
C LEU A 484 19.03 -0.89 21.56
N LYS A 485 18.76 -1.42 22.77
CA LYS A 485 18.61 -0.67 24.04
C LYS A 485 17.55 0.44 23.96
N ILE A 486 16.51 0.20 23.17
CA ILE A 486 15.37 1.09 22.97
C ILE A 486 14.30 0.72 24.00
N THR A 487 13.85 1.68 24.81
CA THR A 487 12.73 1.48 25.72
C THR A 487 11.51 2.20 25.18
N LEU A 488 10.57 1.47 24.54
CA LEU A 488 9.37 2.13 24.02
C LEU A 488 8.55 2.77 25.17
N PRO A 489 7.93 3.94 24.92
CA PRO A 489 7.08 4.62 25.90
C PRO A 489 6.04 3.67 26.50
N ASN A 490 5.86 3.77 27.82
CA ASN A 490 5.05 2.86 28.65
C ASN A 490 3.53 3.05 28.42
N HIS A 491 3.10 2.74 27.20
CA HIS A 491 1.72 2.71 26.76
C HIS A 491 1.49 1.37 26.05
N TYR A 492 0.30 0.80 26.18
CA TYR A 492 -0.09 -0.44 25.50
C TYR A 492 -0.26 -0.20 23.99
N TYR A 493 0.85 0.10 23.31
CA TYR A 493 0.92 0.06 21.86
C TYR A 493 0.96 -1.41 21.46
N THR A 494 -0.08 -1.86 20.78
CA THR A 494 -0.21 -3.20 20.24
C THR A 494 -0.13 -3.09 18.72
N LEU A 495 0.55 -4.02 18.07
CA LEU A 495 0.27 -4.27 16.67
C LEU A 495 -1.19 -4.70 16.51
N CYS A 496 -1.79 -4.44 15.35
CA CYS A 496 -3.07 -5.04 15.01
C CYS A 496 -2.87 -6.55 14.81
N ARG A 497 -2.86 -7.30 15.93
CA ARG A 497 -2.59 -8.74 16.00
C ARG A 497 -1.27 -9.13 15.28
N SER A 498 -1.07 -10.41 15.01
CA SER A 498 0.23 -11.10 14.78
C SER A 498 1.09 -10.64 13.58
N MET A 499 0.67 -9.61 12.83
CA MET A 499 1.42 -9.08 11.69
C MET A 499 1.96 -7.68 11.98
N CYS A 500 3.26 -7.49 11.74
CA CYS A 500 3.88 -6.18 11.75
C CYS A 500 3.73 -5.52 10.39
N HIS A 501 3.17 -4.33 10.38
CA HIS A 501 3.01 -3.55 9.16
C HIS A 501 4.06 -2.44 9.12
N VAL A 502 4.89 -2.49 8.09
CA VAL A 502 5.93 -1.50 7.81
C VAL A 502 5.48 -0.73 6.58
N ALA A 503 5.45 0.59 6.67
CA ALA A 503 5.16 1.47 5.54
C ALA A 503 6.28 2.48 5.34
N ARG A 504 6.46 2.94 4.11
CA ARG A 504 7.37 4.04 3.79
C ARG A 504 6.66 5.35 4.10
N MET A 505 7.22 6.14 5.01
CA MET A 505 6.63 7.37 5.49
C MET A 505 7.50 8.58 5.15
N TYR A 506 6.85 9.66 4.72
CA TYR A 506 7.54 10.91 4.47
C TYR A 506 7.76 11.66 5.78
N ARG A 507 9.02 11.77 6.19
CA ARG A 507 9.40 12.29 7.50
C ARG A 507 8.93 13.73 7.77
N PRO A 508 9.18 14.72 6.89
CA PRO A 508 8.79 16.11 7.16
C PRO A 508 7.28 16.29 7.41
N LEU A 509 6.44 15.48 6.75
CA LEU A 509 5.00 15.50 6.98
C LEU A 509 4.64 14.93 8.36
N LEU A 510 5.26 13.82 8.75
CA LEU A 510 5.05 13.27 10.10
C LEU A 510 5.54 14.25 11.16
N ASP A 511 6.70 14.88 11.00
CA ASP A 511 7.22 15.87 11.94
C ASP A 511 6.27 17.09 12.09
N ALA A 512 5.49 17.42 11.04
CA ALA A 512 4.49 18.49 11.09
C ALA A 512 3.21 18.13 11.86
N VAL A 513 2.83 16.85 11.90
CA VAL A 513 1.52 16.39 12.43
C VAL A 513 1.66 15.58 13.74
N CYS A 514 2.85 15.10 14.04
CA CYS A 514 3.11 14.14 15.11
C CYS A 514 3.95 14.73 16.23
N ALA A 515 3.75 14.23 17.45
CA ALA A 515 4.60 14.55 18.58
C ALA A 515 5.77 13.56 18.67
N HIS A 516 6.99 14.08 18.87
CA HIS A 516 8.13 13.24 19.23
C HIS A 516 7.87 12.53 20.56
N VAL A 517 8.23 11.25 20.61
CA VAL A 517 8.21 10.50 21.85
C VAL A 517 9.64 10.37 22.36
N GLU A 518 9.88 10.86 23.57
CA GLU A 518 11.14 10.61 24.28
C GLU A 518 11.21 9.11 24.64
N VAL A 519 12.35 8.50 24.33
CA VAL A 519 12.64 7.06 24.47
C VAL A 519 13.83 6.86 25.39
#